data_AF-A0A951XCI2-F1
#
_entry.id   AF-A0A951XCI2-F1
#
_cell.length_a   1.000
_cell.length_b   1.000
_cell.length_c   1.000
_cell.angle_alpha   90.00
_cell.angle_beta   90.00
_cell.angle_gamma   90.00
#
_symmetry.space_group_name_H-M   'P 1'
#
loop_
_entity.id
_entity.type
_entity.pdbx_description
1 polymer ?
#
loop_
_entity_poly.entity_id
_entity_poly.type
_entity_poly.pdbx_seq_one_letter_code
_entity_poly.pdbx_strand_id
1 'polypeptide(L)'
;MTFYSIILLIHVLSAILGMGPGFVMIYIVTRATTMTELRHAYLIRNRLHNFVMVGGTLLLITGLTMGYLRPYLFHMGWYVTSLILFIVALGFGPVILSPRSKPIKKMLKEHGDDTIPAEYYILAKRLFFYERMENVIFVIVIALMVLKPF
;
A
#
# COMPACT_ATOMS: atom_id res chain seq x y z
N MET A 1 -2.78 -27.79 -14.93
CA MET A 1 -3.15 -26.49 -14.33
C MET A 1 -4.09 -25.76 -15.28
N THR A 2 -5.21 -25.21 -14.81
CA THR A 2 -6.09 -24.40 -15.66
C THR A 2 -5.54 -22.97 -15.80
N PHE A 3 -5.89 -22.26 -16.89
CA PHE A 3 -5.52 -20.85 -17.05
C PHE A 3 -5.96 -20.00 -15.85
N TYR A 4 -7.18 -20.23 -15.35
CA TYR A 4 -7.70 -19.59 -14.15
C TYR A 4 -6.81 -19.82 -12.92
N SER A 5 -6.33 -21.06 -12.70
CA SER A 5 -5.45 -21.40 -11.58
C SER A 5 -4.11 -20.65 -11.65
N ILE A 6 -3.59 -20.40 -12.85
CA ILE A 6 -2.36 -19.62 -13.05
C ILE A 6 -2.59 -18.16 -12.68
N ILE A 7 -3.68 -17.55 -13.14
CA ILE A 7 -4.03 -16.17 -12.78
C ILE A 7 -4.26 -16.04 -11.28
N LEU A 8 -4.97 -17.00 -10.65
CA LEU A 8 -5.17 -17.01 -9.21
C LEU A 8 -3.84 -17.10 -8.44
N LEU A 9 -2.89 -17.92 -8.90
CA LEU A 9 -1.57 -17.99 -8.30
C LEU A 9 -0.85 -16.63 -8.38
N ILE A 10 -0.84 -16.00 -9.56
CA ILE A 10 -0.23 -14.67 -9.73
C ILE A 10 -0.93 -13.63 -8.85
N HIS A 11 -2.25 -13.69 -8.72
CA HIS A 11 -3.03 -12.80 -7.85
C HIS A 11 -2.59 -12.93 -6.39
N VAL A 12 -2.52 -14.15 -5.87
CA VAL A 12 -2.10 -14.42 -4.49
C VAL A 12 -0.64 -14.00 -4.26
N LEU A 13 0.26 -14.30 -5.20
CA LEU A 13 1.65 -13.85 -5.11
C LEU A 13 1.76 -12.31 -5.14
N SER A 14 0.93 -11.65 -5.95
CA SER A 14 0.87 -10.18 -5.99
C SER A 14 0.37 -9.58 -4.68
N ALA A 15 -0.60 -10.23 -4.02
CA ALA A 15 -1.07 -9.80 -2.71
C ALA A 15 0.04 -9.93 -1.66
N ILE A 16 0.75 -11.06 -1.63
CA ILE A 16 1.75 -11.34 -0.59
C ILE A 16 3.04 -10.53 -0.83
N LEU A 17 3.64 -10.69 -2.01
CA LEU A 17 4.95 -10.09 -2.33
C LEU A 17 4.83 -8.61 -2.68
N GLY A 18 3.73 -8.24 -3.32
CA GLY A 18 3.47 -6.90 -3.77
C GLY A 18 2.98 -5.99 -2.65
N MET A 19 1.90 -6.39 -1.96
CA MET A 19 1.31 -5.54 -0.91
C MET A 19 2.00 -5.71 0.45
N GLY A 20 2.64 -6.86 0.71
CA GLY A 20 3.36 -7.15 1.96
C GLY A 20 4.32 -6.04 2.42
N PRO A 21 5.19 -5.49 1.56
CA PRO A 21 6.07 -4.38 1.90
C PRO A 21 5.34 -3.15 2.46
N GLY A 22 4.10 -2.87 2.02
CA GLY A 22 3.29 -1.74 2.47
C GLY A 22 3.07 -1.72 3.99
N PHE A 23 2.90 -2.90 4.59
CA PHE A 23 2.70 -3.05 6.04
C PHE A 23 3.93 -2.67 6.87
N VAL A 24 5.14 -2.70 6.28
CA VAL A 24 6.39 -2.40 6.99
C VAL A 24 6.96 -1.01 6.71
N MET A 25 6.42 -0.28 5.72
CA MET A 25 6.97 1.02 5.27
C MET A 25 7.05 2.08 6.37
N ILE A 26 6.09 2.09 7.31
CA ILE A 26 6.08 3.03 8.44
C ILE A 26 7.22 2.71 9.41
N TYR A 27 7.42 1.43 9.72
CA TYR A 27 8.40 1.02 10.73
C TYR A 27 9.84 1.37 10.35
N ILE A 28 10.15 1.35 9.05
CA ILE A 28 11.47 1.70 8.50
C ILE A 28 11.89 3.12 8.89
N VAL A 29 10.94 4.07 8.92
CA VAL A 29 11.25 5.49 9.20
C VAL A 29 11.11 5.85 10.69
N THR A 30 10.37 5.06 11.48
CA THR A 30 10.10 5.39 12.90
C THR A 30 11.29 5.28 13.85
N ARG A 31 12.36 4.58 13.44
CA ARG A 31 13.54 4.34 14.29
C ARG A 31 14.69 5.31 14.04
N ALA A 32 14.58 6.17 13.02
CA ALA A 32 15.63 7.14 12.71
C ALA A 32 15.77 8.17 13.84
N THR A 33 17.00 8.38 14.29
CA THR A 33 17.36 9.32 15.35
C THR A 33 18.04 10.58 14.81
N THR A 34 18.63 10.49 13.62
CA THR A 34 19.25 11.61 12.91
C THR A 34 18.60 11.84 11.54
N MET A 35 18.79 13.02 10.95
CA MET A 35 18.32 13.34 9.61
C MET A 35 19.01 12.49 8.55
N THR A 36 20.26 12.11 8.76
CA THR A 36 20.98 11.20 7.87
C THR A 36 20.32 9.82 7.84
N GLU A 37 20.03 9.23 9.00
CA GLU A 37 19.28 7.98 9.11
C GLU A 37 17.89 8.11 8.49
N LEU A 38 17.21 9.23 8.75
CA LEU A 38 15.87 9.48 8.25
C LEU A 38 15.83 9.54 6.72
N ARG A 39 16.78 10.25 6.10
CA ARG A 39 16.94 10.29 4.63
C ARG A 39 17.15 8.89 4.07
N HIS A 40 18.05 8.12 4.67
CA HIS A 40 18.33 6.76 4.22
C HIS A 40 17.09 5.86 4.36
N ALA A 41 16.35 5.96 5.46
CA ALA A 41 15.10 5.25 5.68
C ALA A 41 14.04 5.60 4.61
N TYR A 42 13.90 6.87 4.23
CA TYR A 42 12.99 7.27 3.14
C TYR A 42 13.45 6.78 1.75
N LEU A 43 14.76 6.62 1.52
CA LEU A 43 15.27 6.00 0.29
C LEU A 43 14.89 4.51 0.21
N ILE A 44 15.06 3.77 1.31
CA ILE A 44 14.64 2.36 1.40
C ILE A 44 13.13 2.26 1.19
N ARG A 45 12.37 3.10 1.90
CA ARG A 45 10.91 3.18 1.76
C ARG A 45 10.49 3.43 0.31
N ASN A 46 11.17 4.34 -0.41
CA ASN A 46 10.87 4.60 -1.82
C ASN A 46 11.14 3.39 -2.72
N ARG A 47 12.18 2.60 -2.45
CA ARG A 47 12.44 1.34 -3.18
C ARG A 47 11.36 0.29 -2.91
N LEU A 48 10.91 0.16 -1.67
CA LEU A 48 9.82 -0.76 -1.32
C LEU A 48 8.48 -0.33 -1.92
N HIS A 49 8.22 0.98 -2.03
CA HIS A 49 7.02 1.50 -2.68
C HIS A 49 6.88 1.01 -4.12
N ASN A 50 7.98 0.80 -4.85
CA ASN A 50 7.93 0.27 -6.22
C ASN A 50 7.36 -1.16 -6.25
N PHE A 51 7.67 -2.00 -5.26
CA PHE A 51 7.07 -3.33 -5.13
C PHE A 51 5.57 -3.25 -4.88
N VAL A 52 5.13 -2.30 -4.04
CA VAL A 52 3.71 -2.06 -3.75
C VAL A 52 2.97 -1.57 -4.99
N MET A 53 3.56 -0.67 -5.78
CA MET A 53 2.94 -0.18 -7.01
C MET A 53 2.77 -1.27 -8.07
N VAL A 54 3.83 -2.06 -8.31
CA VAL A 54 3.79 -3.17 -9.28
C VAL A 54 2.83 -4.25 -8.79
N GLY A 55 2.96 -4.63 -7.52
CA GLY A 55 2.12 -5.61 -6.84
C GLY A 55 0.65 -5.27 -6.86
N GLY A 56 0.29 -4.05 -6.46
CA GLY A 56 -1.09 -3.57 -6.44
C GLY A 56 -1.70 -3.49 -7.84
N THR A 57 -0.91 -3.10 -8.84
CA THR A 57 -1.34 -3.11 -10.25
C THR A 57 -1.63 -4.53 -10.75
N LEU A 58 -0.70 -5.47 -10.50
CA LEU A 58 -0.90 -6.88 -10.86
C LEU A 58 -2.09 -7.49 -10.11
N LEU A 59 -2.26 -7.15 -8.83
CA LEU A 59 -3.38 -7.61 -8.01
C LEU A 59 -4.72 -7.18 -8.60
N LEU A 60 -4.85 -5.91 -9.00
CA LEU A 60 -6.07 -5.41 -9.65
C LEU A 60 -6.33 -6.09 -11.00
N ILE A 61 -5.33 -6.14 -11.88
CA ILE A 61 -5.47 -6.70 -13.22
C ILE A 61 -5.85 -8.17 -13.15
N THR A 62 -5.17 -8.95 -12.31
CA THR A 62 -5.49 -10.37 -12.12
C THR A 62 -6.84 -10.58 -11.45
N GLY A 63 -7.21 -9.72 -10.49
CA GLY A 63 -8.52 -9.71 -9.85
C GLY A 63 -9.65 -9.53 -10.87
N LEU A 64 -9.56 -8.50 -11.72
CA LEU A 64 -10.51 -8.23 -12.78
C LEU A 64 -10.53 -9.34 -13.85
N THR A 65 -9.36 -9.87 -14.22
CA THR A 65 -9.25 -10.99 -15.16
C THR A 65 -9.99 -12.22 -14.62
N MET A 66 -9.87 -12.53 -13.33
CA MET A 66 -10.63 -13.63 -12.73
C MET A 66 -12.15 -13.39 -12.80
N GLY A 67 -12.59 -12.15 -12.54
CA GLY A 67 -14.00 -11.76 -12.70
C GLY A 67 -14.49 -11.90 -14.14
N TYR A 68 -13.68 -11.50 -15.11
CA TYR A 68 -13.99 -11.68 -16.53
C TYR A 68 -14.12 -13.15 -16.93
N LEU A 69 -13.20 -14.01 -16.45
CA LEU A 69 -13.23 -15.46 -16.71
C LEU A 69 -14.37 -16.18 -15.99
N ARG A 70 -14.83 -15.63 -14.86
CA ARG A 70 -15.93 -16.17 -14.05
C ARG A 70 -16.88 -15.04 -13.65
N PRO A 71 -17.78 -14.61 -14.57
CA PRO A 71 -18.64 -13.45 -14.34
C PRO A 71 -19.50 -13.53 -13.09
N TYR A 72 -19.83 -14.74 -12.61
CA TYR A 72 -20.58 -14.93 -11.36
C TYR A 72 -19.89 -14.28 -10.15
N LEU A 73 -18.57 -14.07 -10.17
CA LEU A 73 -17.83 -13.39 -9.11
C LEU A 73 -18.35 -11.95 -8.89
N PHE A 74 -18.82 -11.28 -9.92
CA PHE A 74 -19.42 -9.94 -9.79
C PHE A 74 -20.80 -9.95 -9.09
N HIS A 75 -21.38 -11.13 -8.84
CA HIS A 75 -22.56 -11.28 -7.98
C HIS A 75 -22.21 -11.68 -6.55
N MET A 76 -20.95 -12.05 -6.28
CA MET A 76 -20.49 -12.39 -4.94
C MET A 76 -20.14 -11.12 -4.18
N GLY A 77 -20.80 -10.87 -3.05
CA GLY A 77 -20.65 -9.61 -2.35
C GLY A 77 -19.22 -9.42 -1.79
N TRP A 78 -18.56 -10.48 -1.33
CA TRP A 78 -17.16 -10.41 -0.88
C TRP A 78 -16.22 -9.93 -1.99
N TYR A 79 -16.47 -10.32 -3.24
CA TYR A 79 -15.62 -9.99 -4.38
C TYR A 79 -15.80 -8.51 -4.78
N VAL A 80 -17.05 -8.08 -4.94
CA VAL A 80 -17.38 -6.69 -5.31
C VAL A 80 -16.94 -5.72 -4.22
N THR A 81 -17.19 -6.04 -2.96
CA THR A 81 -16.78 -5.20 -1.81
C THR A 81 -15.27 -5.06 -1.76
N SER A 82 -14.54 -6.16 -1.96
CA SER A 82 -13.07 -6.14 -1.99
C SER A 82 -12.55 -5.28 -3.14
N LEU A 83 -13.15 -5.36 -4.33
CA LEU A 83 -12.75 -4.56 -5.48
C LEU A 83 -12.96 -3.07 -5.24
N ILE A 84 -14.11 -2.67 -4.67
CA ILE A 84 -14.40 -1.28 -4.32
C ILE A 84 -13.40 -0.76 -3.28
N LEU A 85 -13.20 -1.52 -2.20
CA LEU A 85 -12.23 -1.17 -1.15
C LEU A 85 -10.81 -1.03 -1.71
N PHE A 86 -10.43 -1.91 -2.63
CA PHE A 86 -9.12 -1.85 -3.27
C PHE A 86 -8.97 -0.60 -4.15
N ILE A 87 -9.98 -0.23 -4.93
CA ILE A 87 -9.98 1.02 -5.73
C ILE A 87 -9.88 2.25 -4.81
N VAL A 88 -10.61 2.25 -3.70
CA VAL A 88 -10.52 3.31 -2.69
C VAL A 88 -9.09 3.40 -2.15
N ALA A 89 -8.47 2.28 -1.78
CA ALA A 89 -7.09 2.24 -1.30
C ALA A 89 -6.10 2.75 -2.36
N LEU A 90 -6.23 2.36 -3.63
CA LEU A 90 -5.41 2.91 -4.72
C LEU A 90 -5.55 4.43 -4.85
N GLY A 91 -6.74 4.98 -4.58
CA GLY A 91 -6.98 6.41 -4.53
C GLY A 91 -6.24 7.12 -3.40
N PHE A 92 -5.95 6.46 -2.28
CA PHE A 92 -5.23 7.07 -1.15
C PHE A 92 -3.85 7.59 -1.58
N GLY A 93 -3.13 6.85 -2.43
CA GLY A 93 -1.79 7.22 -2.91
C GLY A 93 -1.71 8.64 -3.47
N PRO A 94 -2.34 8.94 -4.63
CA PRO A 94 -2.28 10.26 -5.24
C PRO A 94 -3.12 11.32 -4.51
N VAL A 95 -4.27 10.95 -3.93
CA VAL A 95 -5.24 11.94 -3.39
C VAL A 95 -4.89 12.35 -1.96
N ILE A 96 -4.45 11.41 -1.11
CA ILE A 96 -4.30 11.65 0.33
C ILE A 96 -2.82 11.67 0.74
N LEU A 97 -2.06 10.64 0.35
CA LEU A 97 -0.69 10.42 0.81
C LEU A 97 0.32 11.32 0.11
N SER A 98 0.20 11.51 -1.21
CA SER A 98 1.12 12.32 -2.00
C SER A 98 1.18 13.79 -1.51
N PRO A 99 0.05 14.51 -1.31
CA PRO A 99 0.07 15.88 -0.77
C PRO A 99 0.73 15.98 0.60
N ARG A 100 0.52 14.98 1.47
CA ARG A 100 1.07 14.94 2.84
C ARG A 100 2.55 14.55 2.88
N SER A 101 3.01 13.81 1.87
CA SER A 101 4.41 13.42 1.73
C SER A 101 5.30 14.54 1.17
N LYS A 102 4.73 15.47 0.38
CA LYS A 102 5.47 16.60 -0.22
C LYS A 102 6.22 17.48 0.81
N PRO A 103 5.60 17.98 1.91
CA PRO A 103 6.31 18.81 2.87
C PRO A 103 7.44 18.05 3.58
N ILE A 104 7.24 16.77 3.88
CA ILE A 104 8.30 15.91 4.46
C ILE A 104 9.46 15.76 3.46
N LYS A 105 9.18 15.46 2.20
CA LYS A 105 10.22 15.36 1.15
C LYS A 105 11.00 16.66 0.96
N LYS A 106 10.33 17.81 1.09
CA LYS A 106 10.97 19.13 1.05
C LYS A 106 11.92 19.32 2.23
N MET A 107 11.45 19.04 3.45
CA MET A 107 12.26 19.10 4.67
C MET A 107 13.50 18.20 4.61
N LEU A 108 13.35 16.96 4.12
CA LEU A 108 14.48 16.03 3.96
C LEU A 108 15.57 16.58 3.02
N LYS A 109 15.22 17.40 2.03
CA LYS A 109 16.17 17.99 1.07
C LYS A 109 16.83 19.28 1.57
N GLU A 110 16.06 20.12 2.25
CA GLU A 110 16.48 21.49 2.58
C GLU A 110 17.14 21.62 3.95
N HIS A 111 16.86 20.71 4.89
CA HIS A 111 17.38 20.83 6.25
C HIS A 111 18.87 20.44 6.31
N GLY A 112 19.76 21.38 6.59
CA GLY A 112 21.21 21.12 6.59
C GLY A 112 21.74 20.40 7.85
N ASP A 113 21.04 20.53 8.98
CA ASP A 113 21.45 19.93 10.25
C ASP A 113 21.08 18.43 10.32
N ASP A 114 21.79 17.69 11.17
CA ASP A 114 21.56 16.26 11.40
C ASP A 114 20.47 16.01 12.45
N THR A 115 19.97 17.05 13.11
CA THR A 115 18.86 16.97 14.06
C THR A 115 17.51 16.91 13.34
N ILE A 116 16.58 16.07 13.83
CA ILE A 116 15.24 15.95 13.25
C ILE A 116 14.35 17.08 13.78
N PRO A 117 13.80 17.97 12.91
CA PRO A 117 12.95 19.08 13.36
C PRO A 117 11.66 18.59 14.04
N ALA A 118 11.19 19.29 15.07
CA ALA A 118 9.92 18.95 15.74
C ALA A 118 8.72 18.93 14.78
N GLU A 119 8.73 19.78 13.75
CA GLU A 119 7.72 19.84 12.70
C GLU A 119 7.59 18.51 11.92
N TYR A 120 8.70 17.76 11.74
CA TYR A 120 8.69 16.45 11.10
C TYR A 120 7.68 15.52 11.76
N TYR A 121 7.68 15.43 13.09
CA TYR A 121 6.83 14.50 13.83
C TYR A 121 5.34 14.82 13.67
N ILE A 122 4.98 16.10 13.55
CA ILE A 122 3.60 16.53 13.32
C ILE A 122 3.14 16.09 11.92
N LEU A 123 3.97 16.32 10.91
CA LEU A 123 3.70 15.93 9.52
C LEU A 123 3.65 14.40 9.37
N ALA A 124 4.63 13.71 9.94
CA ALA A 124 4.75 12.26 9.92
C ALA A 124 3.57 11.57 10.60
N LYS A 125 3.13 12.07 11.77
CA LYS A 125 1.93 11.55 12.47
C LYS A 125 0.69 11.59 11.57
N ARG A 126 0.46 12.69 10.87
CA ARG A 126 -0.67 12.82 9.93
C ARG A 126 -0.53 11.87 8.75
N LEU A 127 0.66 11.76 8.15
CA LEU A 127 0.91 10.85 7.04
C LEU A 127 0.67 9.39 7.46
N PHE A 128 1.30 8.95 8.55
CA PHE A 128 1.23 7.57 9.04
C PHE A 128 -0.16 7.17 9.51
N PHE A 129 -0.99 8.11 9.93
CA PHE A 129 -2.39 7.84 10.23
C PHE A 129 -3.13 7.31 8.99
N TYR A 130 -3.00 8.00 7.84
CA TYR A 130 -3.65 7.58 6.60
C TYR A 130 -3.03 6.30 6.02
N GLU A 131 -1.71 6.12 6.14
CA GLU A 131 -1.05 4.86 5.73
C GLU A 131 -1.54 3.68 6.57
N ARG A 132 -1.80 3.88 7.86
CA ARG A 132 -2.38 2.84 8.71
C ARG A 132 -3.83 2.54 8.34
N MET A 133 -4.63 3.56 8.00
CA MET A 133 -5.98 3.35 7.48
C MET A 133 -5.96 2.55 6.17
N GLU A 134 -5.06 2.88 5.25
CA GLU A 134 -4.87 2.14 4.00
C GLU A 134 -4.51 0.67 4.27
N ASN A 135 -3.56 0.42 5.18
CA ASN A 135 -3.21 -0.93 5.59
C ASN A 135 -4.39 -1.69 6.21
N VAL A 136 -5.24 -1.04 7.01
CA VAL A 136 -6.47 -1.64 7.55
C VAL A 136 -7.42 -2.04 6.41
N ILE A 137 -7.58 -1.19 5.39
CA ILE A 137 -8.39 -1.53 4.20
C ILE A 137 -7.82 -2.79 3.52
N PHE A 138 -6.51 -2.90 3.34
CA PHE A 138 -5.90 -4.10 2.75
C PHE A 138 -6.11 -5.36 3.61
N VAL A 139 -6.05 -5.26 4.94
CA VAL A 139 -6.39 -6.41 5.82
C VAL A 139 -7.84 -6.83 5.61
N ILE A 140 -8.78 -5.89 5.53
CA ILE A 140 -10.20 -6.19 5.28
C ILE A 140 -10.36 -6.88 3.92
N VAL A 141 -9.71 -6.36 2.86
CA VAL A 141 -9.74 -6.97 1.53
C VAL A 141 -9.20 -8.41 1.56
N ILE A 142 -8.08 -8.66 2.23
CA ILE A 142 -7.52 -10.02 2.37
C ILE A 142 -8.50 -10.92 3.11
N ALA A 143 -9.09 -10.45 4.22
CA ALA A 143 -10.06 -11.22 4.99
C ALA A 143 -11.30 -11.57 4.15
N LEU A 144 -11.83 -10.63 3.37
CA LEU A 144 -12.96 -10.88 2.45
C LEU A 144 -12.61 -11.93 1.39
N MET A 145 -11.43 -11.83 0.77
CA MET A 145 -10.97 -12.77 -0.26
C MET A 145 -10.73 -14.19 0.28
N VAL A 146 -10.31 -14.32 1.54
CA VAL A 146 -10.04 -15.61 2.19
C VAL A 146 -11.33 -16.24 2.72
N LEU A 147 -12.10 -15.49 3.51
CA LEU A 147 -13.27 -16.00 4.23
C LEU A 147 -14.51 -16.14 3.35
N LYS A 148 -14.64 -15.28 2.32
CA LYS A 148 -15.77 -15.28 1.37
C LYS A 148 -17.16 -15.38 2.03
N PRO A 149 -17.49 -14.50 3.00
CA PRO A 149 -18.63 -14.70 3.89
C PRO A 149 -20.03 -14.54 3.25
N PHE A 150 -20.16 -13.89 2.09
CA PHE A 150 -21.43 -13.60 1.43
C PHE A 150 -21.29 -13.38 -0.09
#